data_AF-A0A955G569-F1
#
_entry.id   AF-A0A955G569-F1
#
_cell.length_a   1.000
_cell.length_b   1.000
_cell.length_c   1.000
_cell.angle_alpha   90.00
_cell.angle_beta   90.00
_cell.angle_gamma   90.00
#
_symmetry.space_group_name_H-M   'P 1'
#
loop_
_entity.id
_entity.type
_entity.pdbx_description
1 polymer ?
#
loop_
_entity_poly.entity_id
_entity_poly.type
_entity_poly.pdbx_seq_one_letter_code
_entity_poly.pdbx_strand_id
1 'polypeptide(L)'
;VIAENITRGHSNSNGFGANDITRNADIEITKTANKEIILPGDTVEYEVAITNHGGPVFNGILYDTLYDEADGIVLDQNWPLYTIDADETITVTYEITFDSEIGPGTYTNSAQVLGYHKNRKAQFMQEYDSEIATAPIKITGAQPQVLGISTSASCEPYLQDYLRAGANNDPTEVLKLQRFLQEQIDTSLVPTGHFDQATERAVRDFQRRHRATILIPWGITDPTGYVYYTT
;
A
#
# COMPACT_ATOMS: atom_id res chain seq x y z
N VAL A 1 8.42 18.52 -2.81
CA VAL A 1 7.87 19.45 -3.81
C VAL A 1 7.06 18.59 -4.75
N ILE A 2 5.76 18.55 -4.52
CA ILE A 2 4.85 17.55 -5.08
C ILE A 2 4.36 18.10 -6.42
N ALA A 3 4.16 17.25 -7.42
CA ALA A 3 3.55 17.67 -8.68
C ALA A 3 2.11 18.15 -8.40
N GLU A 4 1.85 19.43 -8.67
CA GLU A 4 0.56 20.08 -8.41
C GLU A 4 -0.16 20.31 -9.74
N ASN A 5 -1.34 19.73 -9.90
CA ASN A 5 -2.23 20.05 -11.03
C ASN A 5 -3.59 20.49 -10.47
N ILE A 6 -3.83 21.81 -10.44
CA ILE A 6 -5.16 22.36 -10.22
C ILE A 6 -5.81 22.55 -11.58
N THR A 7 -6.96 21.92 -11.79
CA THR A 7 -7.75 22.11 -13.01
C THR A 7 -9.09 22.75 -12.68
N ARG A 8 -9.55 23.66 -13.54
CA ARG A 8 -10.79 24.41 -13.38
C ARG A 8 -11.69 24.19 -14.59
N GLY A 9 -12.90 23.70 -14.34
CA GLY A 9 -13.97 23.70 -15.34
C GLY A 9 -14.42 25.14 -15.58
N HIS A 10 -14.23 25.66 -16.79
CA HIS A 10 -14.62 27.03 -17.10
C HIS A 10 -16.14 27.17 -17.19
N SER A 11 -16.71 27.91 -16.25
CA SER A 11 -18.06 28.47 -16.34
C SER A 11 -17.96 29.91 -16.83
N ASN A 12 -18.37 30.17 -18.08
CA ASN A 12 -18.45 31.52 -18.63
C ASN A 12 -19.66 32.24 -18.01
N SER A 13 -19.45 33.00 -16.93
CA SER A 13 -20.50 33.85 -16.37
C SER A 13 -20.52 35.22 -17.06
N ASN A 14 -21.28 35.31 -18.15
CA ASN A 14 -21.65 36.60 -18.75
C ASN A 14 -22.76 37.27 -17.93
N GLY A 15 -22.39 38.34 -17.20
CA GLY A 15 -23.26 39.47 -16.91
C GLY A 15 -24.13 39.42 -15.66
N PHE A 16 -24.22 40.61 -15.02
CA PHE A 16 -25.40 41.29 -14.45
C PHE A 16 -25.31 41.69 -12.97
N GLY A 17 -25.41 43.01 -12.76
CA GLY A 17 -26.10 43.63 -11.62
C GLY A 17 -25.23 44.26 -10.55
N ALA A 18 -25.42 45.57 -10.34
CA ALA A 18 -24.82 46.38 -9.29
C ALA A 18 -25.36 46.07 -7.87
N ASN A 19 -25.59 44.79 -7.56
CA ASN A 19 -25.99 44.32 -6.23
C ASN A 19 -24.83 43.56 -5.62
N ASP A 20 -24.28 44.10 -4.53
CA ASP A 20 -23.16 43.47 -3.83
C ASP A 20 -23.55 42.15 -3.14
N ILE A 21 -24.85 41.85 -2.99
CA ILE A 21 -25.36 40.63 -2.34
C ILE A 21 -25.37 39.46 -3.33
N THR A 22 -24.81 38.33 -2.92
CA THR A 22 -24.78 37.07 -3.68
C THR A 22 -25.64 35.99 -3.02
N ARG A 23 -25.95 34.91 -3.74
CA ARG A 23 -26.54 33.70 -3.16
C ARG A 23 -25.59 33.11 -2.10
N ASN A 24 -26.14 32.32 -1.18
CA ASN A 24 -25.30 31.51 -0.29
C ASN A 24 -24.46 30.56 -1.13
N ALA A 25 -23.19 30.41 -0.76
CA ALA A 25 -22.35 29.33 -1.29
C ALA A 25 -22.88 27.97 -0.87
N ASP A 26 -22.62 26.97 -1.72
CA ASP A 26 -23.02 25.58 -1.53
C ASP A 26 -21.95 24.69 -2.19
N ILE A 27 -20.89 24.39 -1.43
CA ILE A 27 -19.77 23.58 -1.88
C ILE A 27 -20.06 22.11 -1.59
N GLU A 28 -20.10 21.31 -2.65
CA GLU A 28 -19.94 19.87 -2.59
C GLU A 28 -18.44 19.55 -2.74
N ILE A 29 -17.89 18.85 -1.75
CA ILE A 29 -16.49 18.43 -1.74
C ILE A 29 -16.42 16.91 -1.60
N THR A 30 -15.60 16.28 -2.45
CA THR A 30 -15.30 14.86 -2.38
C THR A 30 -13.80 14.65 -2.41
N LYS A 31 -13.36 13.55 -1.81
CA LYS A 31 -11.95 13.20 -1.72
C LYS A 31 -11.79 11.71 -1.96
N THR A 32 -10.81 11.35 -2.79
CA THR A 32 -10.48 9.96 -3.07
C THR A 32 -8.98 9.73 -3.00
N ALA A 33 -8.60 8.50 -2.68
CA ALA A 33 -7.24 8.00 -2.79
C ALA A 33 -7.22 6.89 -3.85
N ASN A 34 -6.15 6.79 -4.62
CA ASN A 34 -6.00 5.71 -5.59
C ASN A 34 -5.76 4.33 -4.95
N LYS A 35 -5.46 4.29 -3.65
CA LYS A 35 -5.22 3.07 -2.85
C LYS A 35 -5.91 3.20 -1.49
N GLU A 36 -6.52 2.12 -1.02
CA GLU A 36 -7.08 2.03 0.34
C GLU A 36 -6.11 1.38 1.35
N ILE A 37 -5.16 0.57 0.85
CA ILE A 37 -4.18 -0.16 1.65
C ILE A 37 -2.80 0.04 1.02
N ILE A 38 -1.81 0.41 1.83
CA ILE A 38 -0.43 0.61 1.40
C ILE A 38 0.59 -0.01 2.35
N LEU A 39 1.82 -0.15 1.87
CA LEU A 39 3.00 -0.48 2.67
C LEU A 39 3.84 0.77 2.95
N PRO A 40 4.66 0.79 4.01
CA PRO A 40 5.62 1.87 4.25
C PRO A 40 6.53 2.09 3.03
N GLY A 41 6.75 3.35 2.66
CA GLY A 41 7.49 3.74 1.45
C GLY A 41 6.63 3.91 0.20
N ASP A 42 5.36 3.51 0.22
CA ASP A 42 4.46 3.70 -0.92
C ASP A 42 4.07 5.18 -1.11
N THR A 43 3.78 5.51 -2.36
CA THR A 43 3.15 6.79 -2.75
C THR A 43 1.66 6.56 -3.05
N VAL A 44 0.82 7.47 -2.54
CA VAL A 44 -0.62 7.54 -2.78
C VAL A 44 -0.94 8.81 -3.53
N GLU A 45 -1.76 8.70 -4.57
CA GLU A 45 -2.32 9.84 -5.29
C GLU A 45 -3.70 10.14 -4.72
N TYR A 46 -3.93 11.40 -4.38
CA TYR A 46 -5.19 11.92 -3.89
C TYR A 46 -5.80 12.85 -4.92
N GLU A 47 -7.13 12.79 -5.02
CA GLU A 47 -7.93 13.73 -5.79
C GLU A 47 -8.98 14.36 -4.88
N VAL A 48 -9.05 15.69 -4.88
CA VAL A 48 -10.11 16.47 -4.24
C VAL A 48 -10.92 17.16 -5.35
N ALA A 49 -12.20 16.82 -5.45
CA ALA A 49 -13.13 17.47 -6.38
C ALA A 49 -14.09 18.37 -5.62
N ILE A 50 -14.18 19.63 -6.03
CA ILE A 50 -14.96 20.70 -5.39
C ILE A 50 -15.91 21.25 -6.45
N THR A 51 -17.21 21.19 -6.20
CA THR A 51 -18.24 21.78 -7.08
C THR A 51 -19.08 22.77 -6.30
N ASN A 52 -19.24 23.98 -6.82
CA ASN A 52 -20.08 25.01 -6.20
C ASN A 52 -21.46 25.07 -6.85
N HIS A 53 -22.49 24.62 -6.13
CA HIS A 53 -23.90 24.67 -6.58
C HIS A 53 -24.61 25.97 -6.16
N GLY A 54 -23.91 26.85 -5.45
CA GLY A 54 -24.44 28.06 -4.83
C GLY A 54 -23.97 29.36 -5.48
N GLY A 55 -23.87 30.41 -4.67
CA GLY A 55 -23.19 31.65 -5.03
C GLY A 55 -21.67 31.53 -4.89
N PRO A 56 -20.91 32.53 -5.39
CA PRO A 56 -19.45 32.47 -5.37
C PRO A 56 -18.89 32.41 -3.94
N VAL A 57 -17.82 31.63 -3.76
CA VAL A 57 -16.94 31.66 -2.58
C VAL A 57 -15.72 32.51 -2.92
N PHE A 58 -15.51 33.58 -2.18
CA PHE A 58 -14.36 34.49 -2.31
C PHE A 58 -13.22 34.05 -1.39
N ASN A 59 -11.98 34.25 -1.83
CA ASN A 59 -10.77 33.87 -1.09
C ASN A 59 -10.81 32.43 -0.57
N GLY A 60 -11.35 31.51 -1.39
CA GLY A 60 -11.37 30.09 -1.11
C GLY A 60 -9.96 29.55 -0.92
N ILE A 61 -9.77 28.77 0.13
CA ILE A 61 -8.56 28.01 0.42
C ILE A 61 -9.00 26.58 0.73
N LEU A 62 -8.42 25.62 0.02
CA LEU A 62 -8.53 24.21 0.39
C LEU A 62 -7.49 23.93 1.46
N TYR A 63 -7.92 23.52 2.64
CA TYR A 63 -7.08 22.95 3.69
C TYR A 63 -7.16 21.45 3.63
N ASP A 64 -6.02 20.79 3.88
CA ASP A 64 -5.92 19.35 3.82
C ASP A 64 -4.92 18.86 4.87
N THR A 65 -5.43 18.11 5.84
CA THR A 65 -4.65 17.62 6.96
C THR A 65 -4.72 16.11 7.02
N LEU A 66 -3.55 15.48 7.02
CA LEU A 66 -3.37 14.06 7.24
C LEU A 66 -3.18 13.79 8.73
N TYR A 67 -4.05 12.93 9.27
CA TYR A 67 -3.99 12.48 10.66
C TYR A 67 -3.55 11.03 10.75
N ASP A 68 -2.82 10.68 11.82
CA ASP A 68 -2.58 9.30 12.22
C ASP A 68 -3.80 8.72 12.99
N GLU A 69 -3.70 7.46 13.43
CA GLU A 69 -4.77 6.75 14.13
C GLU A 69 -5.11 7.37 15.50
N ALA A 70 -4.21 8.18 16.07
CA ALA A 70 -4.40 8.86 17.34
C ALA A 70 -4.83 10.34 17.16
N ASP A 71 -5.31 10.70 15.97
CA ASP A 71 -5.65 12.06 15.55
C ASP A 71 -4.45 13.04 15.61
N GLY A 72 -3.22 12.51 15.58
CA GLY A 72 -1.99 13.29 15.47
C GLY A 72 -1.80 13.83 14.07
N ILE A 73 -1.46 15.11 13.94
CA ILE A 73 -1.19 15.73 12.64
C ILE A 73 0.14 15.22 12.09
N VAL A 74 0.08 14.55 10.94
CA VAL A 74 1.25 14.03 10.21
C VAL A 74 1.72 15.03 9.17
N LEU A 75 0.77 15.63 8.44
CA LEU A 75 1.04 16.56 7.36
C LEU A 75 -0.14 17.54 7.24
N ASP A 76 0.17 18.80 6.98
CA ASP A 76 -0.83 19.84 6.76
C ASP A 76 -0.47 20.62 5.48
N GLN A 77 -1.46 20.79 4.61
CA GLN A 77 -1.32 21.40 3.29
C GLN A 77 -2.46 22.38 3.03
N ASN A 78 -2.21 23.36 2.17
CA ASN A 78 -3.26 24.25 1.72
C ASN A 78 -3.02 24.73 0.29
N TRP A 79 -4.11 24.95 -0.43
CA TRP A 79 -4.10 25.50 -1.78
C TRP A 79 -5.02 26.71 -1.87
N PRO A 80 -4.50 27.89 -2.27
CA PRO A 80 -5.33 29.04 -2.56
C PRO A 80 -6.14 28.75 -3.83
N LEU A 81 -7.47 28.65 -3.68
CA LEU A 81 -8.40 28.45 -4.78
C LEU A 81 -8.94 29.77 -5.33
N TYR A 82 -8.73 30.88 -4.63
CA TYR A 82 -9.25 32.21 -4.99
C TYR A 82 -10.78 32.24 -5.04
N THR A 83 -11.38 32.89 -6.03
CA THR A 83 -12.84 32.89 -6.18
C THR A 83 -13.27 31.58 -6.84
N ILE A 84 -14.13 30.82 -6.16
CA ILE A 84 -14.82 29.66 -6.70
C ILE A 84 -16.18 30.16 -7.19
N ASP A 85 -16.35 30.29 -8.49
CA ASP A 85 -17.56 30.85 -9.08
C ASP A 85 -18.75 29.89 -8.91
N ALA A 86 -19.96 30.42 -9.13
CA ALA A 86 -21.16 29.59 -9.18
C ALA A 86 -21.06 28.59 -10.34
N ASP A 87 -21.49 27.35 -10.10
CA ASP A 87 -21.41 26.23 -11.03
C ASP A 87 -19.97 25.90 -11.50
N GLU A 88 -18.93 26.35 -10.78
CA GLU A 88 -17.54 25.98 -11.05
C GLU A 88 -17.21 24.64 -10.39
N THR A 89 -16.47 23.80 -11.13
CA THR A 89 -15.80 22.60 -10.59
C THR A 89 -14.30 22.81 -10.61
N ILE A 90 -13.65 22.58 -9.47
CA ILE A 90 -12.20 22.60 -9.29
C ILE A 90 -11.75 21.20 -8.86
N THR A 91 -10.73 20.67 -9.54
CA THR A 91 -10.08 19.42 -9.16
C THR A 91 -8.64 19.68 -8.77
N VAL A 92 -8.25 19.21 -7.59
CA VAL A 92 -6.88 19.26 -7.06
C VAL A 92 -6.35 17.85 -6.94
N THR A 93 -5.30 17.53 -7.69
CA THR A 93 -4.58 16.24 -7.60
C THR A 93 -3.19 16.43 -7.02
N TYR A 94 -2.78 15.55 -6.12
CA TYR A 94 -1.46 15.57 -5.50
C TYR A 94 -1.07 14.19 -4.95
N GLU A 95 0.21 14.01 -4.68
CA GLU A 95 0.76 12.75 -4.20
C GLU A 95 1.37 12.90 -2.80
N ILE A 96 1.16 11.90 -1.94
CA ILE A 96 1.85 11.77 -0.65
C ILE A 96 2.69 10.49 -0.68
N THR A 97 4.00 10.63 -0.45
CA THR A 97 4.88 9.49 -0.18
C THR A 97 4.95 9.28 1.33
N PHE A 98 4.58 8.10 1.78
CA PHE A 98 4.61 7.71 3.18
C PHE A 98 5.99 7.15 3.53
N ASP A 99 6.57 7.58 4.66
CA ASP A 99 7.92 7.17 5.05
C ASP A 99 8.03 5.64 5.23
N SER A 100 9.19 5.05 4.95
CA SER A 100 9.44 3.63 5.16
C SER A 100 9.40 3.19 6.64
N GLU A 101 9.56 4.14 7.56
CA GLU A 101 9.50 3.93 9.01
C GLU A 101 8.11 4.24 9.59
N ILE A 102 7.13 4.60 8.75
CA ILE A 102 5.79 4.93 9.21
C ILE A 102 5.12 3.73 9.89
N GLY A 103 4.49 3.98 11.03
CA GLY A 103 3.82 2.95 11.81
C GLY A 103 2.63 2.34 11.06
N PRO A 104 2.29 1.06 11.35
CA PRO A 104 1.00 0.51 10.92
C PRO A 104 -0.15 1.28 11.56
N GLY A 105 -1.27 1.40 10.85
CA GLY A 105 -2.46 2.07 11.37
C GLY A 105 -3.35 2.59 10.27
N THR A 106 -4.44 3.24 10.67
CA THR A 106 -5.29 4.00 9.75
C THR A 106 -4.84 5.46 9.76
N TYR A 107 -4.56 6.00 8.59
CA TYR A 107 -4.23 7.42 8.40
C TYR A 107 -5.36 8.07 7.62
N THR A 108 -5.93 9.14 8.17
CA THR A 108 -7.11 9.80 7.60
C THR A 108 -6.71 11.14 7.01
N ASN A 109 -6.84 11.25 5.70
CA ASN A 109 -6.63 12.52 5.04
C ASN A 109 -7.96 13.30 4.95
N SER A 110 -7.99 14.54 5.45
CA SER A 110 -9.22 15.34 5.61
C SER A 110 -9.09 16.68 4.89
N ALA A 111 -10.01 16.96 3.97
CA ALA A 111 -10.06 18.16 3.14
C ALA A 111 -11.25 19.05 3.49
N GLN A 112 -11.05 20.36 3.57
CA GLN A 112 -12.11 21.35 3.79
C GLN A 112 -11.82 22.65 3.02
N VAL A 113 -12.84 23.24 2.40
CA VAL A 113 -12.75 24.56 1.79
C VAL A 113 -13.23 25.60 2.78
N LEU A 114 -12.38 26.59 3.06
CA LEU A 114 -12.73 27.79 3.82
C LEU A 114 -12.70 29.01 2.91
N GLY A 115 -13.56 30.00 3.16
CA GLY A 115 -13.59 31.25 2.41
C GLY A 115 -14.68 32.19 2.89
N TYR A 116 -15.18 33.02 1.98
CA TYR A 116 -16.22 34.00 2.27
C TYR A 116 -17.35 33.99 1.24
N HIS A 117 -18.59 34.25 1.64
CA HIS A 117 -19.74 34.27 0.73
C HIS A 117 -20.73 35.41 1.02
N LYS A 118 -21.91 35.39 0.38
CA LYS A 118 -23.05 36.31 0.53
C LYS A 118 -22.86 37.76 0.07
N ASN A 119 -21.63 38.27 0.00
CA ASN A 119 -21.41 39.64 -0.43
C ASN A 119 -20.06 39.86 -1.16
N ARG A 120 -20.04 40.74 -2.15
CA ARG A 120 -18.83 41.16 -2.88
C ARG A 120 -18.03 42.24 -2.14
N LYS A 121 -18.67 43.00 -1.25
CA LYS A 121 -18.00 43.98 -0.38
C LYS A 121 -17.43 43.26 0.84
N ALA A 122 -16.12 43.33 1.00
CA ALA A 122 -15.39 42.68 2.09
C ALA A 122 -15.99 42.93 3.49
N GLN A 123 -16.50 44.14 3.77
CA GLN A 123 -17.12 44.49 5.05
C GLN A 123 -18.44 43.77 5.37
N PHE A 124 -19.08 43.13 4.37
CA PHE A 124 -20.36 42.44 4.51
C PHE A 124 -20.28 40.95 4.14
N MET A 125 -19.08 40.45 3.87
CA MET A 125 -18.82 39.04 3.66
C MET A 125 -19.09 38.26 4.94
N GLN A 126 -19.51 37.00 4.79
CA GLN A 126 -19.60 36.05 5.90
C GLN A 126 -18.66 34.90 5.61
N GLU A 127 -18.05 34.35 6.66
CA GLU A 127 -17.23 33.15 6.58
C GLU A 127 -18.06 31.98 6.05
N TYR A 128 -17.40 31.12 5.30
CA TYR A 128 -17.97 29.93 4.73
C TYR A 128 -17.02 28.77 4.94
N ASP A 129 -17.54 27.71 5.51
CA ASP A 129 -16.86 26.44 5.70
C ASP A 129 -17.65 25.38 4.94
N SER A 130 -16.98 24.59 4.10
CA SER A 130 -17.60 23.41 3.50
C SER A 130 -17.72 22.28 4.52
N GLU A 131 -18.43 21.23 4.14
CA GLU A 131 -18.27 19.92 4.77
C GLU A 131 -16.81 19.44 4.67
N ILE A 132 -16.45 18.47 5.50
CA ILE A 132 -15.13 17.84 5.49
C ILE A 132 -15.21 16.56 4.65
N ALA A 133 -14.39 16.47 3.60
CA ALA A 133 -14.23 15.25 2.81
C ALA A 133 -13.03 14.46 3.30
N THR A 134 -13.20 13.16 3.56
CA THR A 134 -12.13 12.30 4.06
C THR A 134 -11.81 11.15 3.11
N ALA A 135 -10.53 10.76 3.06
CA ALA A 135 -10.07 9.57 2.37
C ALA A 135 -9.07 8.84 3.29
N PRO A 136 -9.52 7.84 4.06
CA PRO A 136 -8.64 7.07 4.91
C PRO A 136 -7.85 6.05 4.10
N ILE A 137 -6.60 5.84 4.50
CA ILE A 137 -5.78 4.74 4.03
C ILE A 137 -5.36 3.87 5.21
N LYS A 138 -5.21 2.57 4.97
CA LYS A 138 -4.66 1.65 5.95
C LYS A 138 -3.23 1.33 5.60
N ILE A 139 -2.31 1.73 6.47
CA ILE A 139 -0.92 1.27 6.40
C ILE A 139 -0.86 -0.07 7.12
N THR A 140 -0.67 -1.13 6.36
CA THR A 140 -0.29 -2.40 6.96
C THR A 140 1.17 -2.33 7.33
N GLY A 141 1.52 -2.80 8.53
CA GLY A 141 2.93 -2.93 8.91
C GLY A 141 3.65 -3.70 7.82
N ALA A 142 4.93 -3.38 7.58
CA ALA A 142 5.75 -4.20 6.72
C ALA A 142 5.42 -5.66 7.04
N GLN A 143 4.96 -6.42 6.03
CA GLN A 143 4.84 -7.87 6.23
C GLN A 143 6.14 -8.30 6.90
N PRO A 144 6.12 -9.16 7.93
CA PRO A 144 7.37 -9.68 8.46
C PRO A 144 8.20 -10.11 7.25
N GLN A 145 9.30 -9.40 7.01
CA GLN A 145 10.28 -9.82 6.03
C GLN A 145 10.89 -11.08 6.64
N VAL A 146 10.22 -12.21 6.46
CA VAL A 146 10.97 -13.38 6.00
C VAL A 146 11.65 -12.86 4.75
N LEU A 147 12.98 -12.91 4.67
CA LEU A 147 13.78 -12.52 3.50
C LEU A 147 13.28 -13.26 2.25
N GLY A 148 12.17 -12.75 1.71
CA GLY A 148 11.32 -13.34 0.71
C GLY A 148 11.71 -12.71 -0.60
N ILE A 149 12.69 -13.37 -1.21
CA ILE A 149 13.13 -13.20 -2.57
C ILE A 149 11.97 -12.84 -3.50
N SER A 150 12.20 -11.84 -4.36
CA SER A 150 11.27 -11.46 -5.43
C SER A 150 10.99 -12.69 -6.29
N THR A 151 9.78 -13.24 -6.19
CA THR A 151 9.34 -14.34 -7.04
C THR A 151 8.86 -13.76 -8.38
N SER A 152 9.81 -13.43 -9.25
CA SER A 152 9.59 -13.87 -10.62
C SER A 152 9.45 -15.39 -10.53
N ALA A 153 8.32 -15.95 -10.95
CA ALA A 153 8.12 -17.39 -11.04
C ALA A 153 9.12 -17.98 -12.05
N SER A 154 10.36 -18.18 -11.60
CA SER A 154 11.26 -19.21 -12.09
C SER A 154 11.06 -20.40 -11.16
N CYS A 155 10.82 -21.58 -11.73
CA CYS A 155 10.89 -22.84 -10.99
C CYS A 155 12.36 -23.12 -10.64
N GLU A 156 12.94 -22.34 -9.72
CA GLU A 156 14.27 -22.62 -9.21
C GLU A 156 14.21 -23.81 -8.23
N PRO A 157 15.12 -24.78 -8.35
CA PRO A 157 15.22 -25.88 -7.40
C PRO A 157 15.33 -25.36 -5.95
N TYR A 158 14.48 -25.87 -5.06
CA TYR A 158 14.45 -25.48 -3.65
C TYR A 158 15.77 -25.78 -2.93
N LEU A 159 16.43 -26.87 -3.30
CA LEU A 159 17.80 -27.20 -2.92
C LEU A 159 18.73 -26.93 -4.10
N GLN A 160 19.84 -26.26 -3.82
CA GLN A 160 20.83 -25.83 -4.81
C GLN A 160 22.08 -26.71 -4.81
N ASP A 161 22.22 -27.60 -3.82
CA ASP A 161 23.36 -28.52 -3.70
C ASP A 161 22.91 -29.98 -3.47
N TYR A 162 23.83 -30.92 -3.71
CA TYR A 162 23.62 -32.32 -3.38
C TYR A 162 24.03 -32.62 -1.95
N LEU A 163 23.16 -33.33 -1.25
CA LEU A 163 23.33 -33.62 0.16
C LEU A 163 23.40 -35.13 0.38
N ARG A 164 24.41 -35.56 1.16
CA ARG A 164 24.54 -36.96 1.59
C ARG A 164 25.27 -37.08 2.92
N ALA A 165 25.02 -38.17 3.62
CA ALA A 165 25.76 -38.51 4.84
C ALA A 165 27.27 -38.60 4.57
N GLY A 166 28.08 -38.05 5.48
CA GLY A 166 29.55 -38.08 5.41
C GLY A 166 30.20 -37.12 4.40
N ALA A 167 29.42 -36.35 3.64
CA ALA A 167 29.95 -35.28 2.79
C ALA A 167 30.13 -33.97 3.59
N ASN A 168 30.93 -33.05 3.04
CA ASN A 168 31.05 -31.68 3.53
C ASN A 168 29.86 -30.84 3.02
N ASN A 169 28.68 -31.11 3.55
CA ASN A 169 27.44 -30.44 3.13
C ASN A 169 27.39 -29.00 3.67
N ASP A 170 26.83 -28.08 2.88
CA ASP A 170 26.48 -26.74 3.38
C ASP A 170 25.38 -26.86 4.47
N PRO A 171 25.64 -26.40 5.71
CA PRO A 171 24.64 -26.44 6.79
C PRO A 171 23.32 -25.74 6.45
N THR A 172 23.35 -24.74 5.58
CA THR A 172 22.18 -23.98 5.12
C THR A 172 21.27 -24.86 4.25
N GLU A 173 21.87 -25.62 3.33
CA GLU A 173 21.13 -26.55 2.47
C GLU A 173 20.59 -27.72 3.28
N VAL A 174 21.34 -28.19 4.29
CA VAL A 174 20.86 -29.21 5.22
C VAL A 174 19.66 -28.72 6.04
N LEU A 175 19.67 -27.47 6.51
CA LEU A 175 18.51 -26.88 7.20
C LEU A 175 17.27 -26.81 6.31
N LYS A 176 17.42 -26.42 5.04
CA LYS A 176 16.31 -26.40 4.06
C LYS A 176 15.72 -27.81 3.87
N LEU A 177 16.58 -28.81 3.69
CA LEU A 177 16.18 -30.21 3.56
C LEU A 177 15.46 -30.71 4.81
N GLN A 178 16.01 -30.49 6.00
CA GLN A 178 15.43 -30.96 7.26
C GLN A 178 14.05 -30.34 7.53
N ARG A 179 13.85 -29.05 7.20
CA ARG A 179 12.52 -28.42 7.28
C ARG A 179 11.51 -29.07 6.34
N PHE A 180 11.91 -29.29 5.08
CA PHE A 180 11.08 -29.98 4.11
C PHE A 180 10.70 -31.40 4.57
N LEU A 181 11.67 -32.18 5.05
CA LEU A 181 11.43 -33.54 5.57
C LEU A 181 10.58 -33.54 6.84
N GLN A 182 10.72 -32.53 7.70
CA GLN A 182 9.89 -32.36 8.89
C GLN A 182 8.41 -32.18 8.52
N GLU A 183 8.14 -31.42 7.45
CA GLU A 183 6.78 -31.19 6.96
C GLU A 183 6.20 -32.41 6.20
N GLN A 184 7.00 -33.09 5.40
CA GLN A 184 6.51 -34.13 4.49
C GLN A 184 6.56 -35.55 5.06
N ILE A 185 7.45 -35.83 6.02
CA ILE A 185 7.78 -37.19 6.48
C ILE A 185 7.68 -37.35 7.99
N ASP A 186 8.43 -36.57 8.77
CA ASP A 186 8.57 -36.79 10.22
C ASP A 186 8.63 -35.46 10.99
N THR A 187 7.51 -35.05 11.58
CA THR A 187 7.41 -33.81 12.38
C THR A 187 8.30 -33.81 13.61
N SER A 188 8.85 -34.97 14.03
CA SER A 188 9.79 -35.07 15.13
C SER A 188 11.26 -34.83 14.73
N LEU A 189 11.54 -34.76 13.42
CA LEU A 189 12.88 -34.41 12.91
C LEU A 189 13.23 -32.98 13.33
N VAL A 190 14.38 -32.80 13.97
CA VAL A 190 14.85 -31.47 14.42
C VAL A 190 15.80 -30.89 13.38
N PRO A 191 15.54 -29.68 12.83
CA PRO A 191 16.45 -29.02 11.90
C PRO A 191 17.71 -28.49 12.61
N THR A 192 18.78 -29.26 12.59
CA THR A 192 20.06 -28.93 13.24
C THR A 192 21.08 -28.30 12.28
N GLY A 193 20.88 -28.42 10.96
CA GLY A 193 21.88 -28.08 9.94
C GLY A 193 23.00 -29.10 9.79
N HIS A 194 22.93 -30.23 10.49
CA HIS A 194 23.86 -31.33 10.36
C HIS A 194 23.18 -32.54 9.70
N PHE A 195 23.78 -33.05 8.62
CA PHE A 195 23.26 -34.23 7.92
C PHE A 195 23.62 -35.50 8.70
N ASP A 196 22.84 -35.75 9.75
CA ASP A 196 23.01 -36.87 10.67
C ASP A 196 22.19 -38.11 10.25
N GLN A 197 22.25 -39.16 11.07
CA GLN A 197 21.54 -40.41 10.81
C GLN A 197 20.02 -40.23 10.75
N ALA A 198 19.46 -39.30 11.53
CA ALA A 198 18.03 -39.01 11.51
C ALA A 198 17.64 -38.36 10.17
N THR A 199 18.43 -37.41 9.70
CA THR A 199 18.26 -36.75 8.40
C THR A 199 18.36 -37.76 7.25
N GLU A 200 19.39 -38.62 7.25
CA GLU A 200 19.55 -39.65 6.23
C GLU A 200 18.36 -40.62 6.19
N ARG A 201 17.89 -41.05 7.37
CA ARG A 201 16.72 -41.91 7.49
C ARG A 201 15.47 -41.23 6.91
N ALA A 202 15.24 -39.96 7.22
CA ALA A 202 14.11 -39.20 6.70
C ALA A 202 14.17 -39.04 5.17
N VAL A 203 15.37 -38.82 4.58
CA VAL A 203 15.55 -38.83 3.12
C VAL A 203 15.17 -40.18 2.53
N ARG A 204 15.61 -41.28 3.13
CA ARG A 204 15.28 -42.63 2.65
C ARG A 204 13.77 -42.89 2.72
N ASP A 205 13.11 -42.44 3.78
CA ASP A 205 11.67 -42.58 3.93
C ASP A 205 10.89 -41.71 2.92
N PHE A 206 11.38 -40.49 2.63
CA PHE A 206 10.85 -39.64 1.56
C PHE A 206 10.97 -40.31 0.19
N GLN A 207 12.17 -40.75 -0.18
CA GLN A 207 12.42 -41.45 -1.44
C GLN A 207 11.57 -42.72 -1.58
N ARG A 208 11.34 -43.46 -0.49
CA ARG A 208 10.46 -44.64 -0.48
C ARG A 208 9.01 -44.25 -0.75
N ARG A 209 8.52 -43.18 -0.13
CA ARG A 209 7.14 -42.68 -0.30
C ARG A 209 6.90 -42.14 -1.72
N HIS A 210 7.91 -41.52 -2.31
CA HIS A 210 7.88 -40.94 -3.66
C HIS A 210 8.61 -41.82 -4.69
N ARG A 211 8.67 -43.13 -4.45
CA ARG A 211 9.42 -44.10 -5.28
C ARG A 211 9.13 -43.97 -6.77
N ALA A 212 7.87 -43.74 -7.15
CA ALA A 212 7.46 -43.66 -8.55
C ALA A 212 8.07 -42.47 -9.30
N THR A 213 8.34 -41.36 -8.62
CA THR A 213 8.85 -40.12 -9.21
C THR A 213 10.34 -39.91 -8.98
N ILE A 214 10.90 -40.49 -7.91
CA ILE A 214 12.30 -40.25 -7.49
C ILE A 214 13.21 -41.43 -7.84
N LEU A 215 12.74 -42.67 -7.67
CA LEU A 215 13.60 -43.86 -7.79
C LEU A 215 13.42 -44.59 -9.13
N ILE A 216 12.15 -44.80 -9.55
CA ILE A 216 11.83 -45.53 -10.79
C ILE A 216 12.45 -44.91 -12.04
N PRO A 217 12.44 -43.57 -12.26
CA PRO A 217 13.05 -42.97 -13.45
C PRO A 217 14.54 -43.25 -13.63
N TRP A 218 15.24 -43.59 -12.53
CA TRP A 218 16.66 -43.89 -12.51
C TRP A 218 16.97 -45.39 -12.37
N GLY A 219 15.95 -46.25 -12.37
CA GLY A 219 16.11 -47.70 -12.21
C GLY A 219 16.60 -48.12 -10.81
N ILE A 220 16.42 -47.26 -9.80
CA ILE A 220 16.86 -47.52 -8.42
C ILE A 220 15.73 -48.26 -7.68
N THR A 221 16.05 -49.38 -7.03
CA THR A 221 15.07 -50.18 -6.28
C THR A 221 14.91 -49.74 -4.84
N ASP A 222 16.03 -49.36 -4.21
CA ASP A 222 16.11 -49.03 -2.79
C ASP A 222 16.45 -47.55 -2.57
N PRO A 223 15.84 -46.87 -1.58
CA PRO A 223 16.21 -45.51 -1.23
C PRO A 223 17.71 -45.38 -0.97
N THR A 224 18.35 -44.37 -1.55
CA THR A 224 19.80 -44.15 -1.44
C THR A 224 20.20 -43.33 -0.22
N GLY A 225 19.27 -42.49 0.28
CA GLY A 225 19.57 -41.47 1.29
C GLY A 225 20.32 -40.25 0.72
N TYR A 226 20.45 -40.16 -0.60
CA TYR A 226 21.13 -39.05 -1.28
C TYR A 226 20.14 -38.10 -1.92
N VAL A 227 20.41 -36.81 -1.79
CA VAL A 227 19.65 -35.74 -2.44
C VAL A 227 20.40 -35.29 -3.69
N TYR A 228 19.84 -35.60 -4.85
CA TYR A 228 20.28 -35.23 -6.20
C TYR A 228 19.15 -34.53 -6.98
N TYR A 229 19.42 -34.11 -8.22
CA TYR A 229 18.53 -33.34 -9.10
C TYR A 229 17.03 -33.71 -9.12
N THR A 230 16.67 -34.96 -8.82
CA THR A 230 15.27 -35.45 -8.87
C THR A 230 14.71 -35.86 -7.52
N THR A 231 15.36 -35.44 -6.43
CA THR A 231 14.98 -35.80 -5.05
C THR A 231 14.36 -34.61 -4.36
#